data_AF-A0A5C5Y999-F1
#
_entry.id   AF-A0A5C5Y999-F1
#
_cell.length_a   1.000
_cell.length_b   1.000
_cell.length_c   1.000
_cell.angle_alpha   90.00
_cell.angle_beta   90.00
_cell.angle_gamma   90.00
#
_symmetry.space_group_name_H-M   'P 1'
#
loop_
_entity.id
_entity.type
_entity.pdbx_description
1 polymer ?
#
loop_
_entity_poly.entity_id
_entity_poly.type
_entity_poly.pdbx_seq_one_letter_code
_entity_poly.pdbx_strand_id
1 'polypeptide(L)'
;MDRTDAKANGSSDQGFQTLDHHAQVCQIAVATESPQSNRIFGARHAPLRQWNRLTVTSTAPRIAINQLADGQTVAQAFRVADKQIRVNRQGGKYLFLRLADRTGKIVGMMWNVDERVADSFDRADYIHTEGRTQVHNGALQVIVTQLERMDPSEVDPADFEQFDAEQSQRLMARLTEQLGSIEDPQLSRLAQCYLNDGDLMNQLASAAAAVVHHHAFPGGLLRHTVDLMELADFVGKRYESIDRDLLLLGAFLHDLGKMHELSSDGELSYTDRGQMVGHIVIGIQMLGDKIQQIDTPETPFPVDLRYQLEHLIVSHHGEFEYGSPRLPSTMEAVALHHIDNLDAKISSFASVIEQDVSADPHWTNYNPSIGRKLWKK
;
A
#
# COMPACT_ATOMS: atom_id res chain seq x y z
N MET A 1 15.96 -56.86 42.94
CA MET A 1 14.62 -57.13 43.47
C MET A 1 13.78 -55.94 43.05
N ASP A 2 12.84 -56.00 42.11
CA ASP A 2 12.32 -57.07 41.23
C ASP A 2 11.91 -56.39 39.89
N ARG A 3 12.12 -56.95 38.68
CA ARG A 3 11.16 -57.78 37.87
C ARG A 3 9.72 -57.21 37.79
N THR A 4 8.93 -57.20 36.70
CA THR A 4 8.95 -57.63 35.26
C THR A 4 7.64 -57.06 34.62
N ASP A 5 7.34 -56.95 33.32
CA ASP A 5 7.96 -57.29 32.02
C ASP A 5 7.33 -56.38 30.91
N ALA A 6 8.05 -55.90 29.89
CA ALA A 6 8.17 -56.45 28.53
C ALA A 6 6.86 -56.72 27.72
N LYS A 7 6.69 -56.03 26.58
CA LYS A 7 6.49 -56.66 25.23
C LYS A 7 6.48 -55.66 24.07
N ALA A 8 6.92 -56.13 22.90
CA ALA A 8 6.95 -55.41 21.63
C ALA A 8 6.12 -56.14 20.55
N ASN A 9 5.68 -55.39 19.52
CA ASN A 9 5.54 -55.76 18.09
C ASN A 9 4.39 -54.99 17.41
N GLY A 10 4.57 -54.61 16.14
CA GLY A 10 3.50 -54.03 15.32
C GLY A 10 4.00 -53.25 14.10
N SER A 11 4.48 -53.96 13.07
CA SER A 11 4.95 -53.38 11.80
C SER A 11 3.85 -53.28 10.73
N SER A 12 3.71 -52.12 10.11
CA SER A 12 3.09 -51.87 8.77
C SER A 12 3.40 -50.42 8.42
N ASP A 13 4.20 -50.04 7.41
CA ASP A 13 4.43 -50.57 6.05
C ASP A 13 3.23 -50.41 5.09
N GLN A 14 2.88 -49.14 4.85
CA GLN A 14 2.31 -48.57 3.63
C GLN A 14 2.80 -47.10 3.56
N GLY A 15 3.15 -46.49 2.44
CA GLY A 15 3.22 -46.97 1.06
C GLY A 15 3.42 -45.74 0.16
N PHE A 16 4.66 -45.44 -0.23
CA PHE A 16 4.96 -44.32 -1.12
C PHE A 16 4.29 -44.54 -2.49
N GLN A 17 3.42 -43.62 -2.91
CA GLN A 17 2.97 -43.52 -4.30
C GLN A 17 3.48 -42.21 -4.91
N THR A 18 4.52 -42.37 -5.72
CA THR A 18 4.94 -41.40 -6.73
C THR A 18 3.82 -41.23 -7.77
N LEU A 19 3.44 -39.98 -8.06
CA LEU A 19 2.69 -39.65 -9.26
C LEU A 19 3.63 -38.97 -10.26
N ASP A 20 3.82 -39.64 -11.39
CA ASP A 20 4.73 -39.24 -12.44
C ASP A 20 4.22 -38.05 -13.26
N HIS A 21 5.19 -37.40 -13.91
CA HIS A 21 4.98 -36.31 -14.85
C HIS A 21 3.95 -36.63 -15.95
N HIS A 22 3.14 -35.64 -16.31
CA HIS A 22 2.78 -35.44 -17.72
C HIS A 22 2.78 -33.95 -18.07
N ALA A 23 3.81 -33.52 -18.79
CA ALA A 23 3.83 -32.21 -19.43
C ALA A 23 2.87 -32.20 -20.63
N GLN A 24 2.11 -31.11 -20.81
CA GLN A 24 1.31 -30.90 -22.01
C GLN A 24 1.80 -29.64 -22.74
N VAL A 25 2.32 -29.86 -23.94
CA VAL A 25 3.04 -28.88 -24.75
C VAL A 25 2.07 -27.99 -25.53
N CYS A 26 2.48 -26.74 -25.76
CA CYS A 26 1.79 -25.77 -26.61
C CYS A 26 1.35 -26.33 -27.97
N GLN A 27 0.14 -25.95 -28.40
CA GLN A 27 -0.18 -25.87 -29.83
C GLN A 27 -0.71 -24.48 -30.16
N ILE A 28 0.10 -23.72 -30.90
CA ILE A 28 -0.25 -22.43 -31.47
C ILE A 28 -1.03 -22.71 -32.77
N ALA A 29 -2.32 -22.36 -32.80
CA ALA A 29 -3.12 -22.46 -34.01
C ALA A 29 -2.87 -21.24 -34.91
N VAL A 30 -2.06 -21.42 -35.95
CA VAL A 30 -1.86 -20.42 -37.01
C VAL A 30 -3.06 -20.47 -37.96
N ALA A 31 -3.89 -19.43 -37.94
CA ALA A 31 -4.98 -19.26 -38.91
C ALA A 31 -4.44 -18.57 -40.17
N THR A 32 -4.50 -19.28 -41.31
CA THR A 32 -4.06 -18.79 -42.62
C THR A 32 -5.12 -17.91 -43.29
N GLU A 33 -4.72 -16.73 -43.77
CA GLU A 33 -5.56 -15.91 -44.65
C GLU A 33 -5.76 -16.55 -46.04
N SER A 34 -6.94 -16.34 -46.65
CA SER A 34 -7.05 -16.27 -48.12
C SER A 34 -8.20 -15.34 -48.54
N PRO A 35 -8.17 -14.72 -49.74
CA PRO A 35 -8.88 -13.45 -49.96
C PRO A 35 -10.00 -13.49 -51.03
N GLN A 36 -10.71 -12.35 -51.12
CA GLN A 36 -11.62 -11.89 -52.20
C GLN A 36 -13.08 -12.40 -52.21
N SER A 37 -14.04 -11.48 -52.07
CA SER A 37 -14.69 -10.89 -53.27
C SER A 37 -15.57 -9.67 -52.94
N ASN A 38 -15.71 -8.77 -53.92
CA ASN A 38 -16.50 -7.54 -53.86
C ASN A 38 -18.02 -7.78 -53.76
N ARG A 39 -18.76 -6.87 -53.09
CA ARG A 39 -19.72 -5.97 -53.79
C ARG A 39 -20.25 -4.80 -52.96
N ILE A 40 -20.38 -3.69 -53.69
CA ILE A 40 -20.85 -2.36 -53.28
C ILE A 40 -22.35 -2.37 -52.92
N PHE A 41 -22.73 -1.68 -51.85
CA PHE A 41 -23.98 -0.92 -51.79
C PHE A 41 -23.79 0.35 -50.95
N GLY A 42 -24.16 1.51 -51.51
CA GLY A 42 -23.96 2.81 -50.85
C GLY A 42 -25.16 3.25 -50.02
N ALA A 43 -24.89 3.77 -48.81
CA ALA A 43 -25.88 4.42 -47.96
C ALA A 43 -25.34 5.77 -47.45
N ARG A 44 -25.80 6.83 -48.13
CA ARG A 44 -25.82 8.27 -47.80
C ARG A 44 -25.23 8.68 -46.43
N HIS A 45 -24.18 9.48 -46.46
CA HIS A 45 -23.69 10.23 -45.29
C HIS A 45 -24.77 11.14 -44.70
N ALA A 46 -24.98 11.04 -43.39
CA ALA A 46 -25.47 12.15 -42.57
C ALA A 46 -24.25 12.82 -41.90
N PRO A 47 -24.18 14.15 -41.83
CA PRO A 47 -23.05 14.82 -41.20
C PRO A 47 -23.04 14.55 -39.69
N LEU A 48 -21.89 14.16 -39.15
CA LEU A 48 -21.65 14.14 -37.71
C LEU A 48 -21.92 15.54 -37.16
N ARG A 49 -22.77 15.63 -36.13
CA ARG A 49 -22.97 16.90 -35.42
C ARG A 49 -21.65 17.33 -34.80
N GLN A 50 -21.18 18.49 -35.22
CA GLN A 50 -20.01 19.14 -34.63
C GLN A 50 -20.42 19.60 -33.23
N TRP A 51 -19.96 18.89 -32.20
CA TRP A 51 -20.18 19.29 -30.82
C TRP A 51 -19.25 20.47 -30.54
N ASN A 52 -19.82 21.62 -30.19
CA ASN A 52 -19.02 22.73 -29.68
C ASN A 52 -18.31 22.25 -28.42
N ARG A 53 -16.97 22.35 -28.42
CA ARG A 53 -16.15 22.18 -27.23
C ARG A 53 -16.48 23.35 -26.28
N LEU A 54 -17.50 23.15 -25.45
CA LEU A 54 -17.76 24.02 -24.31
C LEU A 54 -16.55 23.86 -23.38
N THR A 55 -15.78 24.93 -23.23
CA THR A 55 -14.79 25.03 -22.16
C THR A 55 -15.52 24.83 -20.84
N VAL A 56 -15.28 23.69 -20.18
CA VAL A 56 -15.91 23.36 -18.89
C VAL A 56 -15.18 24.14 -17.79
N THR A 57 -15.36 25.46 -17.79
CA THR A 57 -15.13 26.28 -16.60
C THR A 57 -16.28 26.02 -15.63
N SER A 58 -16.26 24.85 -14.98
CA SER A 58 -17.12 24.57 -13.83
C SER A 58 -16.81 25.60 -12.76
N THR A 59 -17.78 26.46 -12.45
CA THR A 59 -17.65 27.55 -11.47
C THR A 59 -18.00 27.11 -10.04
N ALA A 60 -18.31 25.83 -9.84
CA ALA A 60 -18.43 25.24 -8.50
C ALA A 60 -17.03 24.82 -8.01
N PRO A 61 -16.63 25.19 -6.77
CA PRO A 61 -15.37 24.72 -6.21
C PRO A 61 -15.40 23.20 -6.07
N ARG A 62 -14.28 22.56 -6.41
CA ARG A 62 -14.07 21.12 -6.26
C ARG A 62 -14.25 20.72 -4.78
N ILE A 63 -14.97 19.63 -4.54
CA ILE A 63 -15.21 19.09 -3.20
C ILE A 63 -14.33 17.86 -3.00
N ALA A 64 -13.56 17.85 -1.93
CA ALA A 64 -12.67 16.73 -1.59
C ALA A 64 -13.46 15.43 -1.41
N ILE A 65 -12.89 14.28 -1.81
CA ILE A 65 -13.55 12.97 -1.67
C ILE A 65 -14.02 12.71 -0.23
N ASN A 66 -13.22 13.05 0.78
CA ASN A 66 -13.58 12.87 2.19
C ASN A 66 -14.66 13.86 2.72
N GLN A 67 -15.13 14.79 1.89
CA GLN A 67 -16.20 15.74 2.20
C GLN A 67 -17.49 15.46 1.41
N LEU A 68 -17.51 14.43 0.55
CA LEU A 68 -18.69 14.02 -0.19
C LEU A 68 -19.72 13.34 0.72
N ALA A 69 -20.97 13.79 0.67
CA ALA A 69 -22.10 13.22 1.40
C ALA A 69 -22.97 12.32 0.49
N ASP A 70 -23.93 11.60 1.07
CA ASP A 70 -24.92 10.82 0.32
C ASP A 70 -25.87 11.71 -0.51
N GLY A 71 -26.27 11.24 -1.69
CA GLY A 71 -27.23 11.92 -2.56
C GLY A 71 -26.77 13.28 -3.12
N GLN A 72 -25.48 13.59 -3.08
CA GLN A 72 -24.87 14.83 -3.57
C GLN A 72 -24.56 14.75 -5.07
N THR A 73 -24.83 15.82 -5.81
CA THR A 73 -24.43 15.93 -7.23
C THR A 73 -22.92 16.19 -7.33
N VAL A 74 -22.26 15.50 -8.26
CA VAL A 74 -20.82 15.60 -8.53
C VAL A 74 -20.64 16.04 -9.97
N ALA A 75 -19.79 17.05 -10.21
CA ALA A 75 -19.42 17.56 -11.53
C ALA A 75 -18.01 18.18 -11.45
N GLN A 76 -16.99 17.33 -11.31
CA GLN A 76 -15.63 17.75 -10.98
C GLN A 76 -14.55 16.79 -11.50
N ALA A 77 -13.30 17.24 -11.43
CA ALA A 77 -12.12 16.45 -11.80
C ALA A 77 -11.80 15.36 -10.76
N PHE A 78 -11.45 14.17 -11.27
CA PHE A 78 -10.88 13.04 -10.53
C PHE A 78 -9.69 12.46 -11.29
N ARG A 79 -8.71 11.92 -10.57
CA ARG A 79 -7.67 11.07 -11.16
C ARG A 79 -8.15 9.62 -11.19
N VAL A 80 -7.91 8.90 -12.28
CA VAL A 80 -8.29 7.48 -12.42
C VAL A 80 -7.20 6.62 -11.79
N ALA A 81 -7.45 6.08 -10.59
CA ALA A 81 -6.53 5.11 -9.98
C ALA A 81 -6.66 3.74 -10.67
N ASP A 82 -7.88 3.20 -10.74
CA ASP A 82 -8.15 1.92 -11.41
C ASP A 82 -9.44 1.98 -12.27
N LYS A 83 -9.51 1.12 -13.27
CA LYS A 83 -10.55 1.04 -14.30
C LYS A 83 -10.72 -0.41 -14.72
N GLN A 84 -11.95 -0.93 -14.63
CA GLN A 84 -12.29 -2.30 -15.02
C GLN A 84 -13.65 -2.34 -15.72
N ILE A 85 -13.70 -2.89 -16.93
CA ILE A 85 -14.98 -3.27 -17.54
C ILE A 85 -15.46 -4.56 -16.87
N ARG A 86 -16.67 -4.53 -16.32
CA ARG A 86 -17.31 -5.67 -15.67
C ARG A 86 -18.68 -5.93 -16.28
N VAL A 87 -19.19 -7.14 -16.09
CA VAL A 87 -20.50 -7.56 -16.59
C VAL A 87 -21.43 -7.80 -15.40
N ASN A 88 -22.63 -7.21 -15.45
CA ASN A 88 -23.65 -7.39 -14.41
C ASN A 88 -24.37 -8.75 -14.57
N ARG A 89 -25.21 -9.13 -13.59
CA ARG A 89 -25.95 -10.41 -13.61
C ARG A 89 -26.90 -10.58 -14.81
N GLN A 90 -27.20 -9.52 -15.55
CA GLN A 90 -28.08 -9.50 -16.72
C GLN A 90 -27.30 -9.42 -18.04
N GLY A 91 -25.96 -9.53 -18.00
CA GLY A 91 -25.10 -9.44 -19.20
C GLY A 91 -24.74 -8.03 -19.64
N GLY A 92 -25.25 -6.99 -18.96
CA GLY A 92 -24.92 -5.59 -19.26
C GLY A 92 -23.51 -5.21 -18.80
N LYS A 93 -22.72 -4.61 -19.70
CA LYS A 93 -21.39 -4.06 -19.37
C LYS A 93 -21.53 -2.79 -18.53
N TYR A 94 -20.63 -2.63 -17.55
CA TYR A 94 -20.50 -1.42 -16.75
C TYR A 94 -19.02 -1.15 -16.47
N LEU A 95 -18.68 0.11 -16.26
CA LEU A 95 -17.34 0.52 -15.86
C LEU A 95 -17.29 0.63 -14.34
N PHE A 96 -16.41 -0.15 -13.72
CA PHE A 96 -16.00 -0.01 -12.33
C PHE A 96 -14.73 0.85 -12.31
N LEU A 97 -14.81 2.01 -11.67
CA LEU A 97 -13.73 2.96 -11.52
C LEU A 97 -13.33 3.08 -10.05
N ARG A 98 -12.04 3.33 -9.81
CA ARG A 98 -11.53 3.87 -8.55
C ARG A 98 -11.04 5.28 -8.84
N LEU A 99 -11.86 6.26 -8.48
CA LEU A 99 -11.57 7.69 -8.62
C LEU A 99 -10.75 8.15 -7.41
N ALA A 100 -9.80 9.05 -7.61
CA ALA A 100 -8.85 9.47 -6.58
C ALA A 100 -8.61 10.99 -6.57
N ASP A 101 -8.23 11.49 -5.39
CA ASP A 101 -7.72 12.83 -5.16
C ASP A 101 -6.77 12.86 -3.94
N ARG A 102 -6.29 14.05 -3.56
CA ARG A 102 -5.38 14.22 -2.41
C ARG A 102 -5.94 13.77 -1.06
N THR A 103 -7.25 13.55 -0.95
CA THR A 103 -7.95 13.18 0.30
C THR A 103 -8.41 11.72 0.35
N GLY A 104 -8.35 10.98 -0.76
CA GLY A 104 -8.65 9.56 -0.75
C GLY A 104 -9.01 8.98 -2.12
N LYS A 105 -9.75 7.86 -2.09
CA LYS A 105 -10.27 7.18 -3.27
C LYS A 105 -11.75 6.81 -3.07
N ILE A 106 -12.58 7.00 -4.08
CA ILE A 106 -14.01 6.66 -4.10
C ILE A 106 -14.33 5.73 -5.29
N VAL A 107 -15.30 4.84 -5.13
CA VAL A 107 -15.76 3.97 -6.22
C VAL A 107 -16.64 4.78 -7.17
N GLY A 108 -16.34 4.74 -8.47
CA GLY A 108 -17.19 5.25 -9.55
C GLY A 108 -17.84 4.10 -10.31
N MET A 109 -19.13 4.21 -10.62
CA MET A 109 -19.92 3.19 -11.32
C MET A 109 -20.64 3.81 -12.51
N MET A 110 -20.23 3.48 -13.74
CA MET A 110 -20.91 3.88 -14.96
C MET A 110 -21.63 2.69 -15.59
N TRP A 111 -22.96 2.68 -15.56
CA TRP A 111 -23.78 1.60 -16.09
C TRP A 111 -23.98 1.69 -17.60
N ASN A 112 -24.18 0.55 -18.26
CA ASN A 112 -24.49 0.45 -19.70
C ASN A 112 -23.42 1.10 -20.59
N VAL A 113 -22.13 0.85 -20.28
CA VAL A 113 -21.00 1.50 -20.96
C VAL A 113 -20.70 0.84 -22.31
N ASP A 114 -20.43 1.66 -23.33
CA ASP A 114 -19.81 1.23 -24.60
C ASP A 114 -18.29 1.07 -24.37
N GLU A 115 -17.66 0.10 -25.02
CA GLU A 115 -16.21 -0.10 -24.97
C GLU A 115 -15.45 1.16 -25.40
N ARG A 116 -16.00 1.92 -26.36
CA ARG A 116 -15.41 3.21 -26.80
C ARG A 116 -15.28 4.26 -25.71
N VAL A 117 -16.14 4.23 -24.69
CA VAL A 117 -16.08 5.14 -23.54
C VAL A 117 -15.06 4.65 -22.52
N ALA A 118 -14.83 3.34 -22.44
CA ALA A 118 -13.69 2.83 -21.69
C ALA A 118 -12.38 3.21 -22.41
N ASP A 119 -12.27 2.99 -23.72
CA ASP A 119 -11.03 3.16 -24.48
C ASP A 119 -10.60 4.63 -24.71
N SER A 120 -11.35 5.62 -24.22
CA SER A 120 -11.03 7.06 -24.38
C SER A 120 -10.07 7.64 -23.33
N PHE A 121 -9.78 6.89 -22.25
CA PHE A 121 -8.89 7.29 -21.16
C PHE A 121 -8.27 6.07 -20.47
N ASP A 122 -7.12 6.22 -19.83
CA ASP A 122 -6.41 5.14 -19.16
C ASP A 122 -6.28 5.36 -17.63
N ARG A 123 -5.56 4.45 -16.95
CA ARG A 123 -5.16 4.70 -15.56
C ARG A 123 -4.21 5.91 -15.49
N ALA A 124 -4.17 6.55 -14.33
CA ALA A 124 -3.46 7.80 -14.04
C ALA A 124 -3.94 9.07 -14.78
N ASP A 125 -4.77 8.96 -15.83
CA ASP A 125 -5.42 10.11 -16.47
C ASP A 125 -6.32 10.89 -15.50
N TYR A 126 -6.52 12.17 -15.81
CA TYR A 126 -7.57 12.99 -15.21
C TYR A 126 -8.86 12.90 -16.04
N ILE A 127 -9.99 12.74 -15.35
CA ILE A 127 -11.32 12.78 -15.98
C ILE A 127 -12.23 13.76 -15.26
N HIS A 128 -13.00 14.54 -16.02
CA HIS A 128 -14.16 15.24 -15.51
C HIS A 128 -15.26 14.20 -15.34
N THR A 129 -15.86 14.13 -14.16
CA THR A 129 -16.92 13.16 -13.84
C THR A 129 -18.17 13.90 -13.40
N GLU A 130 -19.26 13.69 -14.15
CA GLU A 130 -20.61 14.08 -13.74
C GLU A 130 -21.39 12.87 -13.23
N GLY A 131 -22.15 13.08 -12.16
CA GLY A 131 -22.95 12.02 -11.57
C GLY A 131 -23.55 12.41 -10.22
N ARG A 132 -23.87 11.39 -9.43
CA ARG A 132 -24.42 11.57 -8.08
C ARG A 132 -23.84 10.54 -7.11
N THR A 133 -23.49 10.95 -5.91
CA THR A 133 -23.14 10.00 -4.85
C THR A 133 -24.36 9.22 -4.39
N GLN A 134 -24.12 7.97 -4.00
CA GLN A 134 -25.07 7.14 -3.26
C GLN A 134 -24.33 6.25 -2.26
N VAL A 135 -24.94 5.92 -1.14
CA VAL A 135 -24.47 4.82 -0.28
C VAL A 135 -24.92 3.47 -0.85
N HIS A 136 -23.96 2.56 -1.04
CA HIS A 136 -24.22 1.17 -1.43
C HIS A 136 -23.45 0.21 -0.51
N ASN A 137 -24.17 -0.73 0.11
CA ASN A 137 -23.62 -1.68 1.10
C ASN A 137 -22.79 -1.03 2.22
N GLY A 138 -23.17 0.19 2.64
CA GLY A 138 -22.50 0.93 3.72
C GLY A 138 -21.28 1.75 3.31
N ALA A 139 -20.94 1.80 2.01
CA ALA A 139 -19.87 2.64 1.47
C ALA A 139 -20.40 3.67 0.47
N LEU A 140 -19.77 4.84 0.37
CA LEU A 140 -20.12 5.86 -0.61
C LEU A 140 -19.54 5.51 -1.99
N GLN A 141 -20.33 5.68 -3.04
CA GLN A 141 -19.89 5.55 -4.43
C GLN A 141 -20.53 6.63 -5.31
N VAL A 142 -19.87 7.02 -6.39
CA VAL A 142 -20.43 7.91 -7.43
C VAL A 142 -21.09 7.05 -8.49
N ILE A 143 -22.39 7.25 -8.75
CA ILE A 143 -23.01 6.80 -10.00
C ILE A 143 -22.68 7.83 -11.07
N VAL A 144 -21.83 7.43 -12.01
CA VAL A 144 -21.33 8.27 -13.09
C VAL A 144 -22.35 8.26 -14.22
N THR A 145 -22.79 9.44 -14.65
CA THR A 145 -23.69 9.63 -15.79
C THR A 145 -22.95 10.08 -17.04
N GLN A 146 -21.89 10.87 -16.88
CA GLN A 146 -21.01 11.33 -17.95
C GLN A 146 -19.57 11.43 -17.44
N LEU A 147 -18.61 11.09 -18.30
CA LEU A 147 -17.19 11.30 -18.05
C LEU A 147 -16.51 11.78 -19.34
N GLU A 148 -15.45 12.57 -19.19
CA GLU A 148 -14.60 13.03 -20.29
C GLU A 148 -13.14 13.15 -19.80
N ARG A 149 -12.17 12.79 -20.64
CA ARG A 149 -10.74 12.95 -20.32
C ARG A 149 -10.37 14.42 -20.34
N MET A 150 -9.69 14.88 -19.30
CA MET A 150 -9.19 16.26 -19.19
C MET A 150 -7.75 16.34 -19.68
N ASP A 151 -7.34 17.53 -20.17
CA ASP A 151 -5.92 17.80 -20.37
C ASP A 151 -5.26 18.02 -18.99
N PRO A 152 -4.08 17.43 -18.69
CA PRO A 152 -3.40 17.65 -17.42
C PRO A 152 -3.08 19.12 -17.10
N SER A 153 -3.03 20.00 -18.10
CA SER A 153 -2.86 21.46 -17.89
C SER A 153 -4.12 22.20 -17.44
N GLU A 154 -5.30 21.56 -17.50
CA GLU A 154 -6.58 22.09 -17.01
C GLU A 154 -6.85 21.74 -15.54
N VAL A 155 -5.90 21.07 -14.88
CA VAL A 155 -6.03 20.48 -13.55
C VAL A 155 -4.93 21.05 -12.64
N ASP A 156 -5.28 21.47 -11.42
CA ASP A 156 -4.29 21.80 -10.39
C ASP A 156 -3.70 20.50 -9.81
N PRO A 157 -2.40 20.21 -9.95
CA PRO A 157 -1.79 19.01 -9.39
C PRO A 157 -1.98 18.91 -7.86
N ALA A 158 -2.04 20.04 -7.16
CA ALA A 158 -2.22 20.08 -5.72
C ALA A 158 -3.56 19.50 -5.24
N ASP A 159 -4.58 19.38 -6.11
CA ASP A 159 -5.84 18.70 -5.80
C ASP A 159 -5.72 17.16 -5.78
N PHE A 160 -4.65 16.60 -6.37
CA PHE A 160 -4.50 15.16 -6.64
C PHE A 160 -3.20 14.56 -6.09
N GLU A 161 -2.19 15.39 -5.86
CA GLU A 161 -0.95 15.00 -5.18
C GLU A 161 -1.21 14.80 -3.68
N GLN A 162 -0.91 13.59 -3.20
CA GLN A 162 -0.91 13.27 -1.77
C GLN A 162 0.45 13.55 -1.11
N PHE A 163 1.41 14.09 -1.87
CA PHE A 163 2.76 14.38 -1.41
C PHE A 163 2.88 15.83 -0.94
N ASP A 164 2.80 16.06 0.37
CA ASP A 164 3.16 17.35 0.96
C ASP A 164 4.70 17.42 1.13
N ALA A 165 5.36 18.14 0.23
CA ALA A 165 6.81 18.33 0.25
C ALA A 165 7.31 19.09 1.50
N GLU A 166 6.52 20.01 2.07
CA GLU A 166 6.87 20.72 3.30
C GLU A 166 6.75 19.79 4.52
N GLN A 167 5.73 18.92 4.55
CA GLN A 167 5.61 17.88 5.55
C GLN A 167 6.73 16.85 5.44
N SER A 168 7.07 16.38 4.24
CA SER A 168 8.20 15.47 4.02
C SER A 168 9.51 16.08 4.53
N GLN A 169 9.81 17.34 4.19
CA GLN A 169 11.00 18.05 4.72
C GLN A 169 11.01 18.14 6.26
N ARG A 170 9.87 18.44 6.89
CA ARG A 170 9.75 18.48 8.37
C ARG A 170 9.98 17.11 8.99
N LEU A 171 9.44 16.05 8.40
CA LEU A 171 9.64 14.67 8.85
C LEU A 171 11.09 14.20 8.65
N MET A 172 11.75 14.56 7.55
CA MET A 172 13.17 14.26 7.32
C MET A 172 14.08 14.96 8.34
N ALA A 173 13.77 16.22 8.68
CA ALA A 173 14.47 16.93 9.75
C ALA A 173 14.28 16.22 11.11
N ARG A 174 13.06 15.78 11.42
CA ARG A 174 12.73 15.06 12.65
C ARG A 174 13.42 13.70 12.74
N LEU A 175 13.42 12.93 11.66
CA LEU A 175 14.15 11.66 11.54
C LEU A 175 15.65 11.86 11.80
N THR A 176 16.23 12.92 11.22
CA THR A 176 17.65 13.27 11.39
C THR A 176 17.96 13.65 12.84
N GLU A 177 17.08 14.39 13.52
CA GLU A 177 17.19 14.73 14.94
C GLU A 177 17.14 13.48 15.83
N GLN A 178 16.20 12.56 15.56
CA GLN A 178 16.05 11.32 16.34
C GLN A 178 17.25 10.40 16.17
N LEU A 179 17.71 10.14 14.93
CA LEU A 179 18.93 9.37 14.67
C LEU A 179 20.19 10.05 15.23
N GLY A 180 20.23 11.38 15.21
CA GLY A 180 21.29 12.16 15.86
C GLY A 180 21.27 12.16 17.39
N SER A 181 20.20 11.64 18.01
CA SER A 181 20.06 11.48 19.47
C SER A 181 20.51 10.11 20.00
N ILE A 182 21.11 9.28 19.15
CA ILE A 182 21.70 7.99 19.52
C ILE A 182 23.09 8.23 20.13
N GLU A 183 23.26 7.84 21.38
CA GLU A 183 24.46 8.00 22.20
C GLU A 183 25.43 6.80 22.09
N ASP A 184 24.93 5.57 21.87
CA ASP A 184 25.81 4.41 21.66
C ASP A 184 26.71 4.62 20.42
N PRO A 185 28.05 4.52 20.54
CA PRO A 185 28.96 4.82 19.43
C PRO A 185 28.80 3.91 18.20
N GLN A 186 28.34 2.67 18.35
CA GLN A 186 28.22 1.71 17.24
C GLN A 186 26.90 1.90 16.50
N LEU A 187 25.80 2.06 17.24
CA LEU A 187 24.49 2.42 16.70
C LEU A 187 24.52 3.81 16.06
N SER A 188 25.17 4.79 16.69
CA SER A 188 25.33 6.15 16.14
C SER A 188 26.14 6.14 14.85
N ARG A 189 27.23 5.36 14.78
CA ARG A 189 28.01 5.15 13.55
C ARG A 189 27.17 4.53 12.42
N LEU A 190 26.33 3.55 12.73
CA LEU A 190 25.42 2.93 11.76
C LEU A 190 24.33 3.91 11.30
N ALA A 191 23.70 4.64 12.23
CA ALA A 191 22.73 5.69 11.94
C ALA A 191 23.30 6.76 11.00
N GLN A 192 24.54 7.21 11.24
CA GLN A 192 25.23 8.13 10.34
C GLN A 192 25.55 7.51 8.96
N CYS A 193 25.79 6.19 8.87
CA CYS A 193 25.97 5.50 7.58
C CYS A 193 24.68 5.48 6.73
N TYR A 194 23.51 5.51 7.37
CA TYR A 194 22.22 5.72 6.69
C TYR A 194 21.98 7.20 6.34
N LEU A 195 22.19 8.13 7.29
CA LEU A 195 21.96 9.56 7.05
C LEU A 195 22.85 10.15 5.93
N ASN A 196 24.08 9.64 5.77
CA ASN A 196 24.99 10.06 4.71
C ASN A 196 24.68 9.43 3.33
N ASP A 197 23.69 8.53 3.25
CA ASP A 197 23.25 7.93 1.98
C ASP A 197 22.15 8.79 1.34
N GLY A 198 22.57 9.80 0.58
CA GLY A 198 21.65 10.74 -0.04
C GLY A 198 20.61 10.08 -0.94
N ASP A 199 20.95 9.01 -1.65
CA ASP A 199 20.02 8.32 -2.54
C ASP A 199 18.95 7.54 -1.74
N LEU A 200 19.36 6.81 -0.70
CA LEU A 200 18.44 6.12 0.22
C LEU A 200 17.53 7.12 0.93
N MET A 201 18.07 8.22 1.46
CA MET A 201 17.29 9.22 2.20
C MET A 201 16.31 9.98 1.28
N ASN A 202 16.67 10.22 0.01
CA ASN A 202 15.75 10.77 -1.00
C ASN A 202 14.63 9.79 -1.38
N GLN A 203 14.93 8.49 -1.47
CA GLN A 203 13.91 7.45 -1.69
C GLN A 203 12.95 7.37 -0.51
N LEU A 204 13.45 7.32 0.74
CA LEU A 204 12.64 7.29 1.95
C LEU A 204 11.69 8.49 2.04
N ALA A 205 12.16 9.69 1.66
CA ALA A 205 11.38 10.92 1.67
C ALA A 205 10.10 10.87 0.81
N SER A 206 10.05 9.98 -0.19
CA SER A 206 8.92 9.83 -1.13
C SER A 206 8.25 8.44 -1.11
N ALA A 207 8.82 7.44 -0.44
CA ALA A 207 8.30 6.09 -0.34
C ALA A 207 6.96 5.99 0.42
N ALA A 208 6.12 5.02 0.03
CA ALA A 208 4.87 4.67 0.71
C ALA A 208 5.06 3.45 1.64
N ALA A 209 4.25 3.33 2.70
CA ALA A 209 4.38 2.23 3.68
C ALA A 209 3.53 1.00 3.36
N ALA A 210 2.61 1.09 2.40
CA ALA A 210 1.70 0.00 2.03
C ALA A 210 1.08 0.21 0.64
N VAL A 211 0.50 -0.85 0.07
CA VAL A 211 -0.28 -0.78 -1.19
C VAL A 211 -1.77 -0.51 -0.93
N VAL A 212 -2.34 -1.07 0.15
CA VAL A 212 -3.79 -1.06 0.43
C VAL A 212 -4.13 -0.65 1.89
N HIS A 213 -3.12 -0.38 2.72
CA HIS A 213 -3.27 -0.16 4.16
C HIS A 213 -2.64 1.17 4.62
N HIS A 214 -2.36 1.33 5.92
CA HIS A 214 -1.96 2.61 6.51
C HIS A 214 -0.72 3.20 5.81
N HIS A 215 -0.75 4.51 5.61
CA HIS A 215 0.30 5.26 4.90
C HIS A 215 0.60 4.77 3.46
N ALA A 216 -0.40 4.25 2.76
CA ALA A 216 -0.38 3.98 1.31
C ALA A 216 -0.47 5.27 0.46
N PHE A 217 0.42 6.23 0.73
CA PHE A 217 0.60 7.48 -0.01
C PHE A 217 2.10 7.86 -0.07
N PRO A 218 2.56 8.68 -1.03
CA PRO A 218 3.97 9.08 -1.13
C PRO A 218 4.46 9.82 0.12
N GLY A 219 5.63 9.45 0.63
CA GLY A 219 6.16 9.92 1.94
C GLY A 219 5.50 9.25 3.15
N GLY A 220 4.57 8.31 2.93
CA GLY A 220 3.89 7.57 3.99
C GLY A 220 4.83 6.66 4.80
N LEU A 221 5.88 6.10 4.18
CA LEU A 221 6.87 5.28 4.88
C LEU A 221 7.63 6.14 5.89
N LEU A 222 8.18 7.28 5.45
CA LEU A 222 8.84 8.25 6.33
C LEU A 222 7.94 8.67 7.50
N ARG A 223 6.65 8.96 7.24
CA ARG A 223 5.71 9.38 8.29
C ARG A 223 5.54 8.29 9.36
N HIS A 224 5.29 7.06 8.94
CA HIS A 224 5.14 5.91 9.83
C HIS A 224 6.43 5.64 10.62
N THR A 225 7.60 5.65 9.96
CA THR A 225 8.90 5.48 10.62
C THR A 225 9.14 6.54 11.70
N VAL A 226 8.88 7.83 11.42
CA VAL A 226 9.03 8.90 12.42
C VAL A 226 8.07 8.73 13.60
N ASP A 227 6.80 8.39 13.35
CA ASP A 227 5.80 8.18 14.41
C ASP A 227 6.19 7.01 15.32
N LEU A 228 6.63 5.90 14.74
CA LEU A 228 7.15 4.76 15.50
C LEU A 228 8.42 5.10 16.27
N MET A 229 9.31 5.92 15.71
CA MET A 229 10.51 6.39 16.41
C MET A 229 10.17 7.34 17.59
N GLU A 230 9.11 8.15 17.49
CA GLU A 230 8.66 8.99 18.62
C GLU A 230 8.05 8.16 19.75
N LEU A 231 7.25 7.15 19.40
CA LEU A 231 6.71 6.19 20.37
C LEU A 231 7.81 5.31 20.99
N ALA A 232 8.78 4.87 20.19
CA ALA A 232 9.96 4.13 20.63
C ALA A 232 10.83 4.93 21.61
N ASP A 233 11.11 6.21 21.31
CA ASP A 233 11.83 7.10 22.22
C ASP A 233 11.10 7.27 23.57
N PHE A 234 9.79 7.46 23.53
CA PHE A 234 8.96 7.56 24.74
C PHE A 234 8.96 6.26 25.57
N VAL A 235 8.81 5.10 24.91
CA VAL A 235 8.79 3.79 25.57
C VAL A 235 10.17 3.43 26.12
N GLY A 236 11.25 3.62 25.35
CA GLY A 236 12.63 3.38 25.80
C GLY A 236 12.98 4.22 27.03
N LYS A 237 12.66 5.52 27.02
CA LYS A 237 12.85 6.39 28.19
C LYS A 237 12.00 6.00 29.41
N ARG A 238 10.93 5.22 29.23
CA ARG A 238 10.04 4.80 30.33
C ARG A 238 10.51 3.53 31.04
N TYR A 239 11.31 2.67 30.40
CA TYR A 239 11.74 1.38 30.97
C TYR A 239 13.27 1.29 30.96
N GLU A 240 13.90 1.41 32.13
CA GLU A 240 15.36 1.35 32.31
C GLU A 240 16.01 0.06 31.80
N SER A 241 15.23 -1.00 31.60
CA SER A 241 15.68 -2.31 31.09
C SER A 241 15.53 -2.47 29.58
N ILE A 242 15.10 -1.42 28.86
CA ILE A 242 15.07 -1.38 27.39
C ILE A 242 16.26 -0.53 26.94
N ASP A 243 17.06 -1.06 26.02
CA ASP A 243 18.04 -0.23 25.31
C ASP A 243 17.27 0.71 24.35
N ARG A 244 17.16 1.98 24.77
CA ARG A 244 16.49 3.04 24.02
C ARG A 244 17.06 3.20 22.62
N ASP A 245 18.39 3.19 22.50
CA ASP A 245 19.07 3.52 21.25
C ASP A 245 18.94 2.38 20.24
N LEU A 246 19.04 1.14 20.74
CA LEU A 246 18.77 -0.07 19.97
C LEU A 246 17.31 -0.15 19.52
N LEU A 247 16.36 0.19 20.40
CA LEU A 247 14.93 0.26 20.05
C LEU A 247 14.65 1.37 19.02
N LEU A 248 15.27 2.55 19.17
CA LEU A 248 15.09 3.68 18.27
C LEU A 248 15.66 3.40 16.87
N LEU A 249 16.83 2.78 16.78
CA LEU A 249 17.38 2.33 15.50
C LEU A 249 16.58 1.15 14.93
N GLY A 250 16.07 0.24 15.77
CA GLY A 250 15.14 -0.82 15.35
C GLY A 250 13.87 -0.26 14.69
N ALA A 251 13.26 0.76 15.29
CA ALA A 251 12.11 1.47 14.75
C ALA A 251 12.42 2.18 13.42
N PHE A 252 13.63 2.73 13.25
CA PHE A 252 14.07 3.24 11.95
C PHE A 252 14.18 2.12 10.89
N LEU A 253 14.78 0.99 11.24
CA LEU A 253 15.20 -0.04 10.29
C LEU A 253 14.09 -1.01 9.83
N HIS A 254 13.14 -1.34 10.71
CA HIS A 254 12.25 -2.51 10.56
C HIS A 254 11.58 -2.65 9.19
N ASP A 255 11.18 -1.51 8.61
CA ASP A 255 10.36 -1.42 7.41
C ASP A 255 11.08 -0.82 6.18
N LEU A 256 12.36 -0.46 6.29
CA LEU A 256 13.09 0.19 5.18
C LEU A 256 13.10 -0.63 3.89
N GLY A 257 12.96 -1.95 3.99
CA GLY A 257 12.85 -2.82 2.83
C GLY A 257 11.62 -2.53 1.94
N LYS A 258 10.61 -1.82 2.46
CA LYS A 258 9.43 -1.40 1.68
C LYS A 258 9.78 -0.45 0.53
N MET A 259 10.89 0.29 0.63
CA MET A 259 11.42 1.13 -0.46
C MET A 259 11.79 0.33 -1.72
N HIS A 260 12.00 -0.98 -1.61
CA HIS A 260 12.25 -1.87 -2.75
C HIS A 260 11.19 -2.98 -2.91
N GLU A 261 10.31 -3.16 -1.93
CA GLU A 261 9.13 -4.01 -2.06
C GLU A 261 8.04 -3.33 -2.92
N LEU A 262 7.89 -2.01 -2.80
CA LEU A 262 6.83 -1.22 -3.41
C LEU A 262 7.38 -0.31 -4.51
N SER A 263 6.64 -0.17 -5.61
CA SER A 263 6.84 0.86 -6.62
C SER A 263 5.90 2.02 -6.38
N SER A 264 6.44 3.24 -6.41
CA SER A 264 5.73 4.52 -6.40
C SER A 264 5.51 5.10 -7.81
N ASP A 265 5.97 4.41 -8.86
CA ASP A 265 5.83 4.86 -10.25
C ASP A 265 4.38 4.70 -10.76
N GLY A 266 3.55 5.71 -10.49
CA GLY A 266 2.17 5.78 -10.97
C GLY A 266 1.14 5.27 -9.96
N GLU A 267 0.75 4.00 -10.06
CA GLU A 267 -0.13 3.35 -9.07
C GLU A 267 0.72 2.47 -8.14
N LEU A 268 0.54 2.65 -6.82
CA LEU A 268 1.19 1.85 -5.79
C LEU A 268 0.98 0.36 -6.07
N SER A 269 2.09 -0.33 -6.29
CA SER A 269 2.14 -1.72 -6.70
C SER A 269 3.39 -2.39 -6.12
N TYR A 270 3.41 -3.72 -6.08
CA TYR A 270 4.60 -4.45 -5.66
C TYR A 270 5.60 -4.56 -6.82
N THR A 271 6.90 -4.43 -6.52
CA THR A 271 7.96 -4.78 -7.47
C THR A 271 8.08 -6.31 -7.59
N ASP A 272 8.70 -6.82 -8.66
CA ASP A 272 9.03 -8.25 -8.79
C ASP A 272 9.85 -8.76 -7.58
N ARG A 273 10.79 -7.93 -7.09
CA ARG A 273 11.58 -8.25 -5.89
C ARG A 273 10.73 -8.23 -4.63
N GLY A 274 9.76 -7.33 -4.51
CA GLY A 274 8.78 -7.32 -3.43
C GLY A 274 7.95 -8.60 -3.38
N GLN A 275 7.37 -8.99 -4.52
CA GLN A 275 6.59 -10.23 -4.66
C GLN A 275 7.41 -11.49 -4.34
N MET A 276 8.68 -11.55 -4.74
CA MET A 276 9.51 -12.74 -4.57
C MET A 276 10.29 -12.82 -3.24
N VAL A 277 10.57 -11.69 -2.59
CA VAL A 277 11.53 -11.60 -1.46
C VAL A 277 10.91 -11.01 -0.19
N GLY A 278 10.05 -9.99 -0.31
CA GLY A 278 9.40 -9.31 0.81
C GLY A 278 10.32 -8.38 1.63
N HIS A 279 9.75 -7.28 2.15
CA HIS A 279 10.48 -6.19 2.81
C HIS A 279 11.36 -6.65 3.98
N ILE A 280 10.96 -7.66 4.77
CA ILE A 280 11.75 -8.16 5.91
C ILE A 280 13.12 -8.68 5.44
N VAL A 281 13.15 -9.54 4.42
CA VAL A 281 14.41 -10.10 3.89
C VAL A 281 15.22 -9.02 3.16
N ILE A 282 14.53 -8.09 2.49
CA ILE A 282 15.16 -6.92 1.86
C ILE A 282 15.84 -6.03 2.92
N GLY A 283 15.18 -5.73 4.03
CA GLY A 283 15.71 -4.89 5.12
C GLY A 283 16.93 -5.51 5.79
N ILE A 284 16.94 -6.84 5.97
CA ILE A 284 18.13 -7.57 6.43
C ILE A 284 19.30 -7.46 5.45
N GLN A 285 19.05 -7.51 4.14
CA GLN A 285 20.11 -7.31 3.13
C GLN A 285 20.66 -5.88 3.20
N MET A 286 19.79 -4.86 3.27
CA MET A 286 20.20 -3.45 3.42
C MET A 286 21.00 -3.20 4.71
N LEU A 287 20.59 -3.81 5.83
CA LEU A 287 21.34 -3.75 7.09
C LEU A 287 22.73 -4.41 6.95
N GLY A 288 22.81 -5.57 6.30
CA GLY A 288 24.08 -6.24 6.01
C GLY A 288 25.03 -5.38 5.18
N ASP A 289 24.54 -4.78 4.10
CA ASP A 289 25.31 -3.89 3.20
C ASP A 289 25.80 -2.64 3.95
N LYS A 290 25.00 -2.10 4.87
CA LYS A 290 25.34 -0.91 5.69
C LYS A 290 26.31 -1.22 6.81
N ILE A 291 26.19 -2.38 7.48
CA ILE A 291 27.19 -2.85 8.43
C ILE A 291 28.52 -3.09 7.69
N GLN A 292 28.51 -3.71 6.51
CA GLN A 292 29.74 -3.95 5.73
C GLN A 292 30.49 -2.66 5.34
N GLN A 293 29.78 -1.53 5.17
CA GLN A 293 30.40 -0.23 4.88
C GLN A 293 31.18 0.36 6.08
N ILE A 294 30.85 -0.02 7.31
CA ILE A 294 31.47 0.51 8.54
C ILE A 294 32.31 -0.53 9.30
N ASP A 295 32.17 -1.81 9.01
CA ASP A 295 32.89 -2.90 9.66
C ASP A 295 34.34 -2.99 9.14
N THR A 296 35.28 -2.36 9.86
CA THR A 296 36.72 -2.38 9.51
C THR A 296 37.54 -3.13 10.56
N PRO A 297 38.73 -3.69 10.22
CA PRO A 297 39.59 -4.36 11.19
C PRO A 297 39.99 -3.51 12.40
N GLU A 298 40.05 -2.19 12.23
CA GLU A 298 40.37 -1.21 13.28
C GLU A 298 39.14 -0.86 14.14
N THR A 299 37.94 -0.99 13.57
CA THR A 299 36.67 -0.60 14.19
C THR A 299 35.55 -1.61 13.88
N PRO A 300 35.71 -2.88 14.32
CA PRO A 300 34.78 -3.94 13.95
C PRO A 300 33.39 -3.68 14.52
N PHE A 301 32.35 -4.06 13.78
CA PHE A 301 30.97 -3.95 14.25
C PHE A 301 30.64 -5.12 15.20
N PRO A 302 30.08 -4.87 16.41
CA PRO A 302 29.81 -5.95 17.36
C PRO A 302 28.81 -6.98 16.82
N VAL A 303 29.19 -8.26 16.86
CA VAL A 303 28.38 -9.35 16.31
C VAL A 303 27.04 -9.51 17.03
N ASP A 304 27.01 -9.33 18.35
CA ASP A 304 25.77 -9.42 19.15
C ASP A 304 24.81 -8.27 18.82
N LEU A 305 25.34 -7.06 18.60
CA LEU A 305 24.56 -5.88 18.19
C LEU A 305 23.95 -6.08 16.80
N ARG A 306 24.70 -6.69 15.89
CA ARG A 306 24.19 -7.12 14.58
C ARG A 306 23.03 -8.10 14.74
N TYR A 307 23.17 -9.13 15.59
CA TYR A 307 22.08 -10.08 15.83
C TYR A 307 20.84 -9.42 16.44
N GLN A 308 21.02 -8.44 17.33
CA GLN A 308 19.89 -7.69 17.91
C GLN A 308 19.15 -6.86 16.86
N LEU A 309 19.87 -6.15 15.99
CA LEU A 309 19.28 -5.37 14.88
C LEU A 309 18.61 -6.27 13.84
N GLU A 310 19.25 -7.38 13.45
CA GLU A 310 18.64 -8.40 12.59
C GLU A 310 17.37 -8.97 13.24
N HIS A 311 17.40 -9.27 14.55
CA HIS A 311 16.26 -9.80 15.30
C HIS A 311 15.08 -8.81 15.37
N LEU A 312 15.35 -7.52 15.56
CA LEU A 312 14.33 -6.45 15.51
C LEU A 312 13.60 -6.46 14.17
N ILE A 313 14.35 -6.51 13.05
CA ILE A 313 13.76 -6.58 11.71
C ILE A 313 12.99 -7.90 11.50
N VAL A 314 13.54 -9.08 11.83
CA VAL A 314 12.82 -10.35 11.57
C VAL A 314 11.71 -10.70 12.55
N SER A 315 11.46 -9.87 13.57
CA SER A 315 10.42 -10.15 14.58
C SER A 315 9.40 -9.04 14.84
N HIS A 316 9.49 -7.87 14.19
CA HIS A 316 8.57 -6.76 14.42
C HIS A 316 7.09 -7.09 14.13
N HIS A 317 6.79 -7.96 13.16
CA HIS A 317 5.43 -8.47 12.93
C HIS A 317 4.86 -9.28 14.12
N GLY A 318 5.69 -9.75 15.06
CA GLY A 318 5.27 -10.32 16.36
C GLY A 318 4.77 -11.76 16.35
N GLU A 319 3.91 -12.12 15.39
CA GLU A 319 3.23 -13.42 15.30
C GLU A 319 3.57 -14.11 13.96
N PHE A 320 3.66 -15.44 13.95
CA PHE A 320 3.88 -16.20 12.71
C PHE A 320 2.70 -16.04 11.74
N GLU A 321 1.49 -15.93 12.28
CA GLU A 321 0.23 -15.66 11.61
C GLU A 321 0.22 -14.29 10.91
N TYR A 322 1.01 -13.33 11.38
CA TYR A 322 1.22 -12.03 10.72
C TYR A 322 2.41 -12.06 9.74
N GLY A 323 2.99 -13.23 9.48
CA GLY A 323 4.10 -13.42 8.55
C GLY A 323 5.49 -13.15 9.15
N SER A 324 5.60 -13.03 10.48
CA SER A 324 6.90 -12.83 11.15
C SER A 324 7.80 -14.07 11.02
N PRO A 325 9.04 -13.97 10.50
CA PRO A 325 9.97 -15.12 10.49
C PRO A 325 10.38 -15.61 11.88
N ARG A 326 10.40 -14.74 12.90
CA ARG A 326 10.71 -15.06 14.29
C ARG A 326 9.80 -14.30 15.26
N LEU A 327 9.60 -14.84 16.46
CA LEU A 327 8.87 -14.15 17.53
C LEU A 327 9.81 -13.18 18.30
N PRO A 328 9.31 -12.04 18.79
CA PRO A 328 10.04 -11.15 19.68
C PRO A 328 10.70 -11.89 20.85
N SER A 329 12.01 -11.70 21.00
CA SER A 329 12.85 -12.45 21.96
C SER A 329 13.72 -11.53 22.83
N THR A 330 13.64 -10.21 22.64
CA THR A 330 14.26 -9.18 23.49
C THR A 330 13.22 -8.17 23.94
N MET A 331 13.53 -7.33 24.93
CA MET A 331 12.58 -6.32 25.42
C MET A 331 12.28 -5.26 24.36
N GLU A 332 13.30 -4.89 23.59
CA GLU A 332 13.22 -3.98 22.44
C GLU A 332 12.33 -4.56 21.35
N ALA A 333 12.47 -5.85 21.02
CA ALA A 333 11.64 -6.49 20.00
C ALA A 333 10.16 -6.59 20.43
N VAL A 334 9.90 -6.87 21.72
CA VAL A 334 8.53 -6.88 22.27
C VAL A 334 7.92 -5.47 22.25
N ALA A 335 8.71 -4.46 22.61
CA ALA A 335 8.29 -3.07 22.54
C ALA A 335 8.00 -2.64 21.10
N LEU A 336 8.94 -2.83 20.18
CA LEU A 336 8.81 -2.47 18.76
C LEU A 336 7.56 -3.10 18.13
N HIS A 337 7.35 -4.41 18.32
CA HIS A 337 6.15 -5.08 17.82
C HIS A 337 4.86 -4.43 18.34
N HIS A 338 4.78 -4.16 19.64
CA HIS A 338 3.56 -3.59 20.20
C HIS A 338 3.36 -2.12 19.85
N ILE A 339 4.42 -1.38 19.56
CA ILE A 339 4.36 0.02 19.08
C ILE A 339 3.84 0.06 17.63
N ASP A 340 4.41 -0.74 16.72
CA ASP A 340 3.95 -0.89 15.33
C ASP A 340 2.49 -1.36 15.25
N ASN A 341 2.17 -2.46 15.93
CA ASN A 341 0.83 -3.03 15.99
C ASN A 341 -0.20 -2.05 16.60
N LEU A 342 0.22 -1.14 17.49
CA LEU A 342 -0.63 -0.09 18.03
C LEU A 342 -0.91 1.01 17.00
N ASP A 343 0.14 1.52 16.33
CA ASP A 343 0.02 2.53 15.28
C ASP A 343 -0.89 2.05 14.15
N ALA A 344 -0.60 0.86 13.60
CA ALA A 344 -1.41 0.24 12.56
C ALA A 344 -2.89 0.08 12.98
N LYS A 345 -3.17 -0.30 14.24
CA LYS A 345 -4.56 -0.42 14.74
C LYS A 345 -5.25 0.93 14.91
N ILE A 346 -4.56 1.95 15.43
CA ILE A 346 -5.12 3.31 15.59
C ILE A 346 -5.44 3.89 14.21
N SER A 347 -4.48 3.85 13.29
CA SER A 347 -4.63 4.31 11.91
C SER A 347 -5.75 3.56 11.16
N SER A 348 -5.94 2.26 11.42
CA SER A 348 -7.07 1.48 10.89
C SER A 348 -8.42 1.93 11.43
N PHE A 349 -8.51 2.22 12.73
CA PHE A 349 -9.76 2.66 13.34
C PHE A 349 -10.12 4.08 12.90
N ALA A 350 -9.14 5.00 12.86
CA ALA A 350 -9.34 6.36 12.38
C ALA A 350 -9.84 6.38 10.94
N SER A 351 -9.14 5.68 10.02
CA SER A 351 -9.51 5.59 8.60
C SER A 351 -10.93 5.02 8.39
N VAL A 352 -11.31 3.97 9.13
CA VAL A 352 -12.66 3.39 9.04
C VAL A 352 -13.73 4.29 9.65
N ILE A 353 -13.42 5.06 10.69
CA ILE A 353 -14.36 6.04 11.29
C ILE A 353 -14.57 7.23 10.36
N GLU A 354 -13.51 7.77 9.77
CA GLU A 354 -13.58 8.93 8.84
C GLU A 354 -14.30 8.60 7.53
N GLN A 355 -14.17 7.37 7.04
CA GLN A 355 -14.81 6.92 5.80
C GLN A 355 -16.23 6.36 6.00
N ASP A 356 -16.73 6.27 7.24
CA ASP A 356 -18.02 5.67 7.51
C ASP A 356 -19.19 6.62 7.22
N VAL A 357 -20.06 6.17 6.31
CA VAL A 357 -21.30 6.84 5.91
C VAL A 357 -22.55 6.24 6.56
N SER A 358 -22.41 5.64 7.75
CA SER A 358 -23.55 5.16 8.52
C SER A 358 -24.44 6.32 8.98
N ALA A 359 -25.75 6.19 8.80
CA ALA A 359 -26.74 7.11 9.34
C ALA A 359 -26.84 7.06 10.89
N ASP A 360 -26.24 6.05 11.54
CA ASP A 360 -26.06 6.04 12.99
C ASP A 360 -24.93 7.03 13.36
N PRO A 361 -25.19 8.06 14.18
CA PRO A 361 -24.18 9.05 14.54
C PRO A 361 -23.07 8.48 15.44
N HIS A 362 -23.32 7.39 16.17
CA HIS A 362 -22.38 6.85 17.17
C HIS A 362 -21.68 5.56 16.71
N TRP A 363 -22.20 4.86 15.70
CA TRP A 363 -21.63 3.59 15.25
C TRP A 363 -21.39 3.54 13.75
N THR A 364 -20.23 3.01 13.38
CA THR A 364 -19.96 2.64 11.99
C THR A 364 -20.84 1.46 11.55
N ASN A 365 -20.90 1.25 10.24
CA ASN A 365 -21.24 -0.05 9.70
C ASN A 365 -20.27 -1.14 10.20
N TYR A 366 -20.69 -2.40 10.15
CA TYR A 366 -19.82 -3.52 10.55
C TYR A 366 -18.68 -3.64 9.55
N ASN A 367 -17.43 -3.53 10.02
CA ASN A 367 -16.25 -3.70 9.19
C ASN A 367 -15.78 -5.17 9.26
N PRO A 368 -15.74 -5.92 8.13
CA PRO A 368 -15.34 -7.33 8.16
C PRO A 368 -13.87 -7.61 8.49
N SER A 369 -12.93 -6.73 8.11
CA SER A 369 -11.50 -6.95 8.41
C SER A 369 -11.16 -6.64 9.87
N ILE A 370 -11.88 -5.71 10.51
CA ILE A 370 -11.74 -5.43 11.94
C ILE A 370 -12.64 -6.36 12.80
N GLY A 371 -13.66 -6.97 12.20
CA GLY A 371 -14.56 -7.94 12.84
C GLY A 371 -15.60 -7.33 13.79
N ARG A 372 -15.88 -6.02 13.67
CA ARG A 372 -16.81 -5.28 14.56
C ARG A 372 -17.26 -3.94 13.95
N LYS A 373 -18.26 -3.33 14.58
CA LYS A 373 -18.55 -1.88 14.43
C LYS A 373 -17.58 -1.08 15.30
N LEU A 374 -17.29 0.16 14.91
CA LEU A 374 -16.49 1.12 15.67
C LEU A 374 -17.36 2.24 16.24
N TRP A 375 -16.94 2.78 17.38
CA TRP A 375 -17.58 3.93 18.01
C TRP A 375 -17.09 5.24 17.37
N LYS A 376 -18.03 6.07 16.92
CA LYS A 376 -17.82 7.43 16.44
C LYS A 376 -18.10 8.40 17.60
N LYS A 377 -17.22 9.39 17.80
CA LYS A 377 -17.30 10.36 18.91
C LYS A 377 -18.10 11.61 18.52
#